data_AF-J3KVA5-F1
#
_entry.id   AF-J3KVA5-F1
#
_cell.length_a   1.000
_cell.length_b   1.000
_cell.length_c   1.000
_cell.angle_alpha   90.00
_cell.angle_beta   90.00
_cell.angle_gamma   90.00
#
_symmetry.space_group_name_H-M   'P 1'
#
loop_
_entity.id
_entity.type
_entity.pdbx_description
1 polymer ?
#
loop_
_entity_poly.entity_id
_entity_poly.type
_entity_poly.pdbx_seq_one_letter_code
_entity_poly.pdbx_strand_id
1 'polypeptide(L)'
;MAALLLSTPRLLLLPLRRLRPKPLLLLPSPAMSSPPPPQWSCAVCTLDNPARSRACDACGSSRPVVVHGNALAESRTPPLPAAMCSPAKARPCSARPAPPQWSCPLCTLDNPGHARACEACGSSRPVEVEADALDLGELAGASFLPLQRRPRKRERSASPEVVGVRSDDGGEDRAAEKKASSEIILDKKTFKIMTYNVWFREDLELRRRMDALGDLIKNHNPDLICFQEVTPNIYLLLQKSDWWQEYQCSLSNNMATQRPYYCMQMSKLPVEYFDCTPFSNSIMGRELSVAHVNTGGAVKLVLATSHLESPCPGPPSWDQMYSKERVAQANESLKILGSFRNAIFCGDMNWDEKGDGPFPLPDGWTDAWVQLKPDDDGWTYDTKANSMLSANRKMQKRLDRFLCKLADFKIDSIQMIGKDAIPGVTYFKEKKVRKEVHKLELPVLPSDHFGLVLGITLES
;
A
#
# COMPACT_ATOMS: atom_id res chain seq x y z
N MET A 1 15.49 -88.08 42.49
CA MET A 1 16.62 -87.14 42.65
C MET A 1 16.18 -85.80 42.10
N ALA A 2 15.65 -84.92 42.97
CA ALA A 2 16.27 -83.67 43.42
C ALA A 2 16.68 -82.71 42.28
N ALA A 3 16.43 -81.41 42.25
CA ALA A 3 15.55 -80.42 42.90
C ALA A 3 16.06 -79.07 42.36
N LEU A 4 15.21 -78.14 41.92
CA LEU A 4 15.56 -76.71 41.79
C LEU A 4 14.30 -75.81 41.61
N LEU A 5 13.87 -75.23 42.75
CA LEU A 5 13.28 -73.89 43.05
C LEU A 5 12.24 -73.28 42.06
N LEU A 6 10.93 -73.16 42.36
CA LEU A 6 10.20 -72.22 43.27
C LEU A 6 10.58 -70.74 43.10
N SER A 7 9.70 -69.72 43.13
CA SER A 7 8.25 -69.52 43.24
C SER A 7 8.00 -68.00 43.06
N THR A 8 6.83 -67.61 42.53
CA THR A 8 6.37 -66.24 42.25
C THR A 8 6.07 -65.40 43.51
N PRO A 9 6.34 -64.07 43.55
CA PRO A 9 5.89 -63.22 44.65
C PRO A 9 4.58 -62.45 44.36
N ARG A 10 3.76 -62.38 45.42
CA ARG A 10 2.49 -61.66 45.58
C ARG A 10 2.67 -60.13 45.56
N LEU A 11 1.70 -59.42 44.95
CA LEU A 11 1.47 -57.99 45.11
C LEU A 11 0.99 -57.65 46.54
N LEU A 12 1.62 -56.65 47.16
CA LEU A 12 1.17 -55.98 48.38
C LEU A 12 0.50 -54.64 48.03
N LEU A 13 -0.77 -54.50 48.39
CA LEU A 13 -1.55 -53.26 48.32
C LEU A 13 -1.20 -52.35 49.52
N LEU A 14 -0.79 -51.10 49.23
CA LEU A 14 -0.59 -50.04 50.23
C LEU A 14 -1.86 -49.18 50.36
N PRO A 15 -2.23 -48.74 51.58
CA PRO A 15 -3.48 -48.02 51.82
C PRO A 15 -3.43 -46.53 51.44
N LEU A 16 -4.53 -46.08 50.82
CA LEU A 16 -4.79 -44.71 50.37
C LEU A 16 -4.92 -43.73 51.56
N ARG A 17 -4.04 -42.72 51.58
CA ARG A 17 -4.18 -41.56 52.49
C ARG A 17 -5.27 -40.62 51.97
N ARG A 18 -6.28 -40.38 52.81
CA ARG A 18 -7.34 -39.38 52.60
C ARG A 18 -6.76 -37.97 52.60
N LEU A 19 -6.78 -37.30 51.45
CA LEU A 19 -6.52 -35.86 51.33
C LEU A 19 -7.78 -35.10 51.75
N ARG A 20 -7.62 -34.16 52.70
CA ARG A 20 -8.69 -33.25 53.14
C ARG A 20 -9.00 -32.23 52.04
N PRO A 21 -10.26 -31.89 51.78
CA PRO A 21 -10.62 -30.86 50.81
C PRO A 21 -10.16 -29.47 51.29
N LYS A 22 -9.44 -28.75 50.43
CA LYS A 22 -9.15 -27.32 50.62
C LYS A 22 -10.46 -26.53 50.45
N PRO A 23 -10.73 -25.50 51.26
CA PRO A 23 -11.91 -24.67 51.09
C PRO A 23 -11.88 -23.95 49.73
N LEU A 24 -12.98 -24.04 48.99
CA LEU A 24 -13.24 -23.27 47.78
C LEU A 24 -13.28 -21.79 48.15
N LEU A 25 -12.24 -21.05 47.74
CA LEU A 25 -12.31 -19.59 47.72
C LEU A 25 -13.34 -19.20 46.65
N LEU A 26 -14.45 -18.59 47.09
CA LEU A 26 -15.40 -17.94 46.21
C LEU A 26 -14.64 -16.90 45.37
N LEU A 27 -14.61 -17.11 44.05
CA LEU A 27 -14.20 -16.09 43.10
C LEU A 27 -15.18 -14.91 43.21
N PRO A 28 -14.70 -13.67 43.35
CA PRO A 28 -15.59 -12.52 43.29
C PRO A 28 -16.20 -12.43 41.89
N SER A 29 -17.52 -12.19 41.83
CA SER A 29 -18.26 -11.90 40.61
C SER A 29 -17.53 -10.86 39.75
N PRO A 30 -17.56 -10.96 38.41
CA PRO A 30 -16.93 -9.95 37.55
C PRO A 30 -17.59 -8.60 37.85
N ALA A 31 -16.79 -7.67 38.38
CA ALA A 31 -17.19 -6.28 38.50
C ALA A 31 -17.66 -5.80 37.13
N MET A 32 -18.87 -5.25 37.05
CA MET A 32 -19.33 -4.57 35.85
C MET A 32 -18.31 -3.48 35.53
N SER A 33 -17.60 -3.64 34.41
CA SER A 33 -16.66 -2.65 33.91
C SER A 33 -17.41 -1.33 33.73
N SER A 34 -16.92 -0.28 34.38
CA SER A 34 -17.36 1.09 34.11
C SER A 34 -17.32 1.34 32.60
N PRO A 35 -18.31 2.07 32.03
CA PRO A 35 -18.26 2.44 30.63
C PRO A 35 -16.95 3.20 30.36
N PRO A 36 -16.27 2.95 29.22
CA PRO A 36 -15.04 3.64 28.92
C PRO A 36 -15.28 5.16 28.96
N PRO A 37 -14.31 5.96 29.46
CA PRO A 37 -14.46 7.41 29.51
C PRO A 37 -14.79 7.94 28.12
N PRO A 38 -15.55 9.05 28.01
CA PRO A 38 -15.88 9.62 26.72
C PRO A 38 -14.59 9.85 25.90
N GLN A 39 -14.60 9.36 24.67
CA GLN A 39 -13.50 9.48 23.71
C GLN A 39 -14.04 10.25 22.50
N TRP A 40 -13.14 10.89 21.75
CA TRP A 40 -13.50 11.54 20.49
C TRP A 40 -12.59 11.04 19.38
N SER A 41 -13.18 10.64 18.26
CA SER A 41 -12.45 10.22 17.09
C SER A 41 -11.94 11.44 16.32
N CYS A 42 -10.66 11.46 16.00
CA CYS A 42 -10.06 12.53 15.20
C CYS A 42 -10.66 12.59 13.79
N ALA A 43 -11.08 13.76 13.33
CA ALA A 43 -11.65 13.90 11.98
C ALA A 43 -10.62 13.69 10.84
N VAL A 44 -9.31 13.76 11.16
CA VAL A 44 -8.22 13.65 10.19
C VAL A 44 -7.66 12.23 10.14
N CYS A 45 -7.27 11.66 11.28
CA CYS A 45 -6.66 10.32 11.33
C CYS A 45 -7.52 9.26 12.05
N THR A 46 -8.71 9.63 12.51
CA THR A 46 -9.69 8.73 13.16
C THR A 46 -9.29 8.10 14.49
N LEU A 47 -8.10 8.41 15.05
CA LEU A 47 -7.69 7.97 16.38
C LEU A 47 -8.73 8.40 17.44
N ASP A 48 -9.16 7.48 18.28
CA ASP A 48 -9.97 7.77 19.46
C ASP A 48 -9.07 8.34 20.57
N ASN A 49 -9.25 9.63 20.83
CA ASN A 49 -8.47 10.36 21.82
C ASN A 49 -9.27 10.44 23.13
N PRO A 50 -8.60 10.46 24.30
CA PRO A 50 -9.26 10.76 25.57
C PRO A 50 -10.05 12.08 25.49
N ALA A 51 -11.23 12.18 26.11
CA ALA A 51 -12.00 13.44 26.13
C ALA A 51 -11.20 14.66 26.65
N ARG A 52 -10.20 14.46 27.50
CA ARG A 52 -9.35 15.55 28.00
C ARG A 52 -8.36 16.11 26.97
N SER A 53 -8.02 15.34 25.92
CA SER A 53 -7.07 15.76 24.90
C SER A 53 -7.70 16.82 24.00
N ARG A 54 -7.07 18.00 23.92
CA ARG A 54 -7.51 19.13 23.09
C ARG A 54 -7.05 19.02 21.63
N ALA A 55 -6.10 18.13 21.38
CA ALA A 55 -5.56 17.79 20.07
C ALA A 55 -5.38 16.27 19.99
N CYS A 56 -5.29 15.74 18.78
CA CYS A 56 -5.10 14.32 18.55
C CYS A 56 -3.67 13.89 18.89
N ASP A 57 -3.52 12.84 19.69
CA ASP A 57 -2.20 12.38 20.15
C ASP A 57 -1.34 11.81 19.00
N ALA A 58 -1.96 11.40 17.88
CA ALA A 58 -1.25 10.90 16.70
C ALA A 58 -0.91 11.97 15.65
N CYS A 59 -1.81 12.90 15.35
CA CYS A 59 -1.64 13.84 14.23
C CYS A 59 -1.67 15.32 14.62
N GLY A 60 -1.84 15.64 15.91
CA GLY A 60 -1.89 17.02 16.41
C GLY A 60 -3.16 17.81 16.04
N SER A 61 -4.07 17.24 15.23
CA SER A 61 -5.30 17.92 14.82
C SER A 61 -6.21 18.22 16.00
N SER A 62 -6.76 19.43 16.08
CA SER A 62 -7.59 19.87 17.21
C SER A 62 -8.86 19.03 17.37
N ARG A 63 -9.30 18.84 18.62
CA ARG A 63 -10.57 18.20 18.93
C ARG A 63 -11.73 18.95 18.25
N PRO A 64 -12.58 18.27 17.46
CA PRO A 64 -13.79 18.88 16.94
C PRO A 64 -14.67 19.37 18.08
N VAL A 65 -15.02 20.66 18.05
CA VAL A 65 -16.01 21.21 18.98
C VAL A 65 -17.37 20.72 18.50
N VAL A 66 -17.97 19.77 19.22
CA VAL A 66 -19.32 19.32 18.92
C VAL A 66 -20.29 20.44 19.31
N VAL A 67 -20.76 21.20 18.34
CA VAL A 67 -21.96 22.04 18.50
C VAL A 67 -23.14 21.10 18.33
N HIS A 68 -23.67 20.57 19.43
CA HIS A 68 -24.93 19.84 19.40
C HIS A 68 -26.06 20.85 19.13
N GLY A 69 -26.48 20.93 17.87
CA GLY A 69 -27.73 21.58 17.48
C GLY A 69 -28.89 20.60 17.68
N ASN A 70 -29.76 20.90 18.64
CA ASN A 70 -31.18 21.17 18.39
C ASN A 70 -31.95 21.28 19.71
N ALA A 71 -32.49 22.48 19.96
CA ALA A 71 -33.74 22.65 20.68
C ALA A 71 -34.42 23.92 20.16
N LEU A 72 -35.44 23.73 19.32
CA LEU A 72 -36.53 24.67 19.19
C LEU A 72 -37.34 24.60 20.50
N ALA A 73 -37.38 25.69 21.26
CA ALA A 73 -38.43 25.97 22.23
C ALA A 73 -38.46 27.47 22.55
N GLU A 74 -39.63 28.07 22.37
CA GLU A 74 -39.96 29.44 22.76
C GLU A 74 -39.84 29.65 24.27
N SER A 75 -39.35 30.80 24.74
CA SER A 75 -40.08 31.68 25.68
C SER A 75 -39.25 32.90 26.16
N ARG A 76 -39.83 34.08 25.92
CA ARG A 76 -40.02 35.24 26.82
C ARG A 76 -38.86 35.73 27.74
N THR A 77 -38.31 36.90 27.35
CA THR A 77 -37.89 38.13 28.13
C THR A 77 -38.00 38.13 29.67
N PRO A 78 -37.13 38.87 30.43
CA PRO A 78 -36.91 40.33 30.30
C PRO A 78 -35.48 40.88 30.58
N PRO A 79 -35.23 42.19 30.41
CA PRO A 79 -33.87 42.77 30.42
C PRO A 79 -33.51 43.60 31.69
N LEU A 80 -32.20 43.88 31.83
CA LEU A 80 -31.49 44.91 32.64
C LEU A 80 -31.30 44.66 34.16
N PRO A 81 -30.30 45.30 34.85
CA PRO A 81 -29.53 46.49 34.43
C PRO A 81 -28.00 46.45 34.59
N ALA A 82 -27.40 47.49 34.02
CA ALA A 82 -26.01 47.90 34.09
C ALA A 82 -25.51 48.13 35.52
N ALA A 83 -24.26 47.78 35.78
CA ALA A 83 -23.46 48.31 36.88
C ALA A 83 -22.11 48.77 36.33
N MET A 84 -21.84 50.05 36.50
CA MET A 84 -20.57 50.70 36.20
C MET A 84 -19.56 50.44 37.33
N CYS A 85 -18.29 50.27 36.98
CA CYS A 85 -17.17 50.79 37.76
C CYS A 85 -15.94 50.99 36.87
N SER A 86 -15.26 52.11 37.09
CA SER A 86 -14.38 52.84 36.17
C SER A 86 -12.89 52.42 36.25
N PRO A 87 -11.91 53.24 35.83
CA PRO A 87 -11.09 52.97 34.64
C PRO A 87 -9.63 52.65 34.98
N ALA A 88 -9.00 51.77 34.20
CA ALA A 88 -7.54 51.62 34.24
C ALA A 88 -6.95 51.60 32.82
N LYS A 89 -6.42 52.76 32.45
CA LYS A 89 -5.29 53.03 31.54
C LYS A 89 -5.33 52.35 30.16
N ALA A 90 -5.74 53.14 29.17
CA ALA A 90 -5.47 52.92 27.77
C ALA A 90 -3.96 52.78 27.49
N ARG A 91 -3.59 51.73 26.74
CA ARG A 91 -2.39 51.69 25.88
C ARG A 91 -2.88 51.64 24.42
N PRO A 92 -2.17 52.26 23.47
CA PRO A 92 -2.66 52.39 22.11
C PRO A 92 -2.67 51.02 21.42
N CYS A 93 -3.85 50.60 20.96
CA CYS A 93 -4.01 49.45 20.08
C CYS A 93 -3.48 49.81 18.69
N SER A 94 -2.35 49.20 18.31
CA SER A 94 -2.01 49.03 16.90
C SER A 94 -3.09 48.18 16.25
N ALA A 95 -3.84 48.74 15.29
CA ALA A 95 -4.78 48.00 14.48
C ALA A 95 -4.08 46.81 13.83
N ARG A 96 -4.57 45.58 14.08
CA ARG A 96 -4.17 44.40 13.32
C ARG A 96 -4.65 44.60 11.87
N PRO A 97 -3.81 44.39 10.85
CA PRO A 97 -4.28 44.38 9.47
C PRO A 97 -5.32 43.27 9.29
N ALA A 98 -6.37 43.53 8.51
CA ALA A 98 -7.35 42.53 8.13
C ALA A 98 -6.63 41.36 7.42
N PRO A 99 -7.01 40.10 7.67
CA PRO A 99 -6.34 38.96 7.07
C PRO A 99 -6.47 38.99 5.54
N PRO A 100 -5.39 38.67 4.79
CA PRO A 100 -5.40 38.71 3.33
C PRO A 100 -6.43 37.70 2.78
N GLN A 101 -7.11 38.09 1.70
CA GLN A 101 -7.99 37.22 0.91
C GLN A 101 -7.18 36.08 0.27
N TRP A 102 -7.83 34.97 -0.10
CA TRP A 102 -7.16 33.82 -0.71
C TRP A 102 -7.92 33.28 -1.91
N SER A 103 -7.23 33.01 -3.01
CA SER A 103 -7.80 32.43 -4.22
C SER A 103 -7.94 30.92 -4.09
N CYS A 104 -9.11 30.37 -4.42
CA CYS A 104 -9.34 28.93 -4.39
C CYS A 104 -8.48 28.22 -5.44
N PRO A 105 -7.69 27.18 -5.08
CA PRO A 105 -6.84 26.50 -6.05
C PRO A 105 -7.62 25.64 -7.06
N LEU A 106 -8.90 25.34 -6.81
CA LEU A 106 -9.72 24.51 -7.69
C LEU A 106 -10.59 25.32 -8.65
N CYS A 107 -11.21 26.39 -8.16
CA CYS A 107 -12.14 27.19 -8.96
C CYS A 107 -11.74 28.66 -9.10
N THR A 108 -10.59 29.06 -8.56
CA THR A 108 -10.00 30.42 -8.63
C THR A 108 -10.79 31.54 -7.95
N LEU A 109 -11.93 31.26 -7.33
CA LEU A 109 -12.70 32.26 -6.59
C LEU A 109 -11.88 32.84 -5.42
N ASP A 110 -11.84 34.17 -5.30
CA ASP A 110 -11.23 34.86 -4.17
C ASP A 110 -12.15 34.85 -2.95
N ASN A 111 -11.67 34.26 -1.87
CA ASN A 111 -12.43 34.09 -0.62
C ASN A 111 -11.88 35.03 0.46
N PRO A 112 -12.73 35.53 1.38
CA PRO A 112 -12.28 36.34 2.50
C PRO A 112 -11.22 35.63 3.35
N GLY A 113 -10.26 36.39 3.90
CA GLY A 113 -9.16 35.86 4.71
C GLY A 113 -9.54 35.17 6.02
N HIS A 114 -10.81 35.05 6.36
CA HIS A 114 -11.33 34.26 7.48
C HIS A 114 -12.13 33.02 7.03
N ALA A 115 -12.48 32.92 5.75
CA ALA A 115 -13.18 31.78 5.18
C ALA A 115 -12.26 30.55 5.19
N ARG A 116 -12.74 29.46 5.79
CA ARG A 116 -11.99 28.20 5.92
C ARG A 116 -12.20 27.24 4.74
N ALA A 117 -13.17 27.53 3.88
CA ALA A 117 -13.47 26.78 2.67
C ALA A 117 -13.98 27.76 1.60
N CYS A 118 -13.86 27.38 0.34
CA CYS A 118 -14.32 28.17 -0.79
C CYS A 118 -15.85 28.21 -0.81
N GLU A 119 -16.43 29.40 -0.96
CA GLU A 119 -17.89 29.57 -0.99
C GLU A 119 -18.56 28.92 -2.20
N ALA A 120 -17.85 28.77 -3.33
CA ALA A 120 -18.40 28.17 -4.53
C ALA A 120 -18.30 26.63 -4.56
N CYS A 121 -17.14 26.07 -4.19
CA CYS A 121 -16.87 24.64 -4.37
C CYS A 121 -16.61 23.87 -3.07
N GLY A 122 -16.60 24.54 -1.92
CA GLY A 122 -16.38 23.92 -0.60
C GLY A 122 -14.95 23.47 -0.33
N SER A 123 -14.00 23.72 -1.23
CA SER A 123 -12.60 23.32 -1.06
C SER A 123 -11.93 24.10 0.06
N SER A 124 -11.24 23.40 0.96
CA SER A 124 -10.59 24.01 2.12
C SER A 124 -9.56 25.07 1.74
N ARG A 125 -9.45 26.10 2.58
CA ARG A 125 -8.38 27.09 2.47
C ARG A 125 -7.02 26.39 2.66
N PRO A 126 -6.04 26.63 1.77
CA PRO A 126 -4.67 26.15 1.97
C PRO A 126 -4.10 26.68 3.28
N VAL A 127 -3.53 25.79 4.10
CA VAL A 127 -2.89 26.17 5.37
C VAL A 127 -1.49 26.71 5.05
N GLU A 128 -1.25 27.99 5.34
CA GLU A 128 0.11 28.53 5.38
C GLU A 128 0.82 27.98 6.62
N VAL A 129 1.87 27.19 6.42
CA VAL A 129 2.66 26.57 7.48
C VAL A 129 3.94 27.37 7.66
N GLU A 130 4.13 28.02 8.82
CA GLU A 130 5.45 28.52 9.22
C GLU A 130 6.34 27.35 9.66
N ALA A 131 7.50 27.24 9.02
CA ALA A 131 8.28 26.00 8.91
C ALA A 131 9.40 25.86 9.95
N ASP A 132 9.07 25.69 11.23
CA ASP A 132 10.04 25.31 12.26
C ASP A 132 9.71 23.94 12.90
N ALA A 133 10.13 22.88 12.21
CA ALA A 133 10.50 21.59 12.79
C ALA A 133 11.43 20.84 11.84
N LEU A 134 12.25 19.95 12.40
CA LEU A 134 13.40 19.29 11.79
C LEU A 134 13.00 18.27 10.70
N ASP A 135 13.84 18.21 9.67
CA ASP A 135 13.70 17.39 8.46
C ASP A 135 13.83 15.89 8.80
N LEU A 136 12.68 15.22 8.87
CA LEU A 136 12.48 13.85 9.37
C LEU A 136 11.90 12.91 8.30
N GLY A 137 11.88 13.33 7.03
CA GLY A 137 11.46 12.51 5.89
C GLY A 137 12.56 11.60 5.32
N GLU A 138 13.74 11.54 5.95
CA GLU A 138 14.95 10.92 5.37
C GLU A 138 15.20 9.44 5.72
N LEU A 139 14.43 8.83 6.64
CA LEU A 139 14.60 7.40 6.99
C LEU A 139 13.52 6.47 6.42
N ALA A 140 12.39 7.02 5.97
CA ALA A 140 11.40 6.30 5.19
C ALA A 140 11.52 6.79 3.75
N GLY A 141 11.90 5.92 2.81
CA GLY A 141 11.60 6.21 1.40
C GLY A 141 10.12 6.58 1.33
N ALA A 142 9.82 7.79 0.82
CA ALA A 142 8.49 8.33 0.60
C ALA A 142 7.42 8.08 1.69
N SER A 143 7.23 9.04 2.59
CA SER A 143 5.97 9.34 3.30
C SER A 143 4.93 8.22 3.40
N PHE A 144 5.21 7.21 4.24
CA PHE A 144 4.22 6.23 4.64
C PHE A 144 3.58 6.66 5.96
N LEU A 145 2.29 7.01 5.95
CA LEU A 145 1.46 7.01 7.16
C LEU A 145 0.27 6.05 6.96
N PRO A 146 -0.01 5.15 7.94
CA PRO A 146 -1.02 4.11 7.77
C PRO A 146 -2.44 4.69 7.81
N LEU A 147 -3.22 4.40 6.77
CA LEU A 147 -4.67 4.56 6.80
C LEU A 147 -5.30 3.25 7.29
N GLN A 148 -5.91 3.23 8.48
CA GLN A 148 -6.69 2.07 8.95
C GLN A 148 -8.17 2.37 9.17
N ARG A 149 -8.95 1.33 8.81
CA ARG A 149 -10.40 1.28 8.66
C ARG A 149 -11.10 0.72 9.91
N ARG A 150 -12.37 1.11 10.04
CA ARG A 150 -13.35 0.68 11.06
C ARG A 150 -13.72 -0.82 10.97
N PRO A 151 -14.18 -1.45 12.08
CA PRO A 151 -14.75 -2.79 12.04
C PRO A 151 -16.20 -2.73 11.52
N ARG A 152 -16.56 -3.65 10.61
CA ARG A 152 -17.98 -3.93 10.30
C ARG A 152 -18.31 -5.41 10.40
N LYS A 153 -19.51 -5.62 10.92
CA LYS A 153 -20.15 -6.85 11.36
C LYS A 153 -20.38 -7.80 10.19
N ARG A 154 -20.11 -9.08 10.44
CA ARG A 154 -20.22 -10.21 9.53
C ARG A 154 -21.70 -10.51 9.24
N GLU A 155 -22.13 -10.31 8.00
CA GLU A 155 -23.35 -10.92 7.46
C GLU A 155 -22.95 -11.84 6.30
N ARG A 156 -23.53 -13.05 6.33
CA ARG A 156 -23.23 -14.16 5.44
C ARG A 156 -24.17 -14.06 4.24
N SER A 157 -23.65 -13.76 3.06
CA SER A 157 -24.43 -13.73 1.81
C SER A 157 -24.07 -14.95 0.95
N ALA A 158 -25.10 -15.65 0.50
CA ALA A 158 -25.01 -16.83 -0.35
C ALA A 158 -24.59 -16.46 -1.79
N SER A 159 -23.97 -17.43 -2.48
CA SER A 159 -23.56 -17.39 -3.88
C SER A 159 -24.70 -16.96 -4.82
N PRO A 160 -24.45 -16.15 -5.86
CA PRO A 160 -25.39 -15.99 -6.94
C PRO A 160 -25.16 -17.04 -8.03
N GLU A 161 -26.25 -17.70 -8.42
CA GLU A 161 -26.38 -18.50 -9.64
C GLU A 161 -26.10 -17.68 -10.90
N VAL A 162 -25.49 -18.33 -11.87
CA VAL A 162 -25.20 -17.83 -13.21
C VAL A 162 -26.50 -17.72 -14.00
N VAL A 163 -26.93 -16.51 -14.34
CA VAL A 163 -27.95 -16.28 -15.37
C VAL A 163 -27.29 -15.54 -16.53
N GLY A 164 -27.11 -16.28 -17.64
CA GLY A 164 -26.61 -15.74 -18.89
C GLY A 164 -27.65 -14.82 -19.54
N VAL A 165 -27.29 -13.57 -19.75
CA VAL A 165 -28.04 -12.65 -20.63
C VAL A 165 -27.22 -12.47 -21.90
N ARG A 166 -27.78 -12.97 -23.00
CA ARG A 166 -27.28 -12.74 -24.36
C ARG A 166 -27.59 -11.31 -24.76
N SER A 167 -26.60 -10.59 -25.26
CA SER A 167 -26.80 -9.41 -26.10
C SER A 167 -25.95 -9.61 -27.33
N ASP A 168 -26.66 -9.88 -28.42
CA ASP A 168 -26.17 -10.10 -29.77
C ASP A 168 -26.21 -8.75 -30.49
N ASP A 169 -25.05 -8.20 -30.86
CA ASP A 169 -24.84 -7.61 -32.20
C ASP A 169 -23.35 -7.25 -32.41
N GLY A 170 -22.79 -7.62 -33.57
CA GLY A 170 -21.40 -7.33 -33.99
C GLY A 170 -20.46 -8.55 -34.13
N GLY A 171 -20.99 -9.72 -34.52
CA GLY A 171 -20.36 -11.02 -34.36
C GLY A 171 -19.28 -11.47 -35.37
N GLU A 172 -19.11 -10.82 -36.53
CA GLU A 172 -18.22 -11.37 -37.57
C GLU A 172 -16.77 -10.85 -37.48
N ASP A 173 -16.56 -9.54 -37.39
CA ASP A 173 -15.20 -8.96 -37.31
C ASP A 173 -14.48 -9.32 -35.99
N ARG A 174 -15.21 -9.29 -34.86
CA ARG A 174 -14.65 -9.67 -33.55
C ARG A 174 -14.34 -11.15 -33.42
N ALA A 175 -15.05 -12.02 -34.13
CA ALA A 175 -14.76 -13.45 -34.13
C ALA A 175 -13.51 -13.77 -34.96
N ALA A 176 -13.33 -13.09 -36.10
CA ALA A 176 -12.12 -13.20 -36.91
C ALA A 176 -10.87 -12.67 -36.18
N GLU A 177 -10.97 -11.52 -35.51
CA GLU A 177 -9.88 -10.95 -34.68
C GLU A 177 -9.55 -11.81 -33.46
N LYS A 178 -10.56 -12.37 -32.77
CA LYS A 178 -10.34 -13.31 -31.68
C LYS A 178 -9.68 -14.61 -32.16
N LYS A 179 -10.07 -15.10 -33.34
CA LYS A 179 -9.49 -16.31 -33.92
C LYS A 179 -8.03 -16.07 -34.35
N ALA A 180 -7.75 -14.99 -35.06
CA ALA A 180 -6.39 -14.63 -35.48
C ALA A 180 -5.47 -14.33 -34.28
N SER A 181 -5.95 -13.62 -33.26
CA SER A 181 -5.15 -13.40 -32.04
C SER A 181 -4.92 -14.71 -31.27
N SER A 182 -5.92 -15.60 -31.19
CA SER A 182 -5.74 -16.91 -30.57
C SER A 182 -4.74 -17.81 -31.31
N GLU A 183 -4.72 -17.77 -32.64
CA GLU A 183 -3.74 -18.50 -33.47
C GLU A 183 -2.32 -17.92 -33.30
N ILE A 184 -2.17 -16.59 -33.26
CA ILE A 184 -0.87 -15.94 -32.98
C ILE A 184 -0.35 -16.28 -31.57
N ILE A 185 -1.24 -16.39 -30.57
CA ILE A 185 -0.87 -16.76 -29.20
C ILE A 185 -0.43 -18.23 -29.12
N LEU A 186 -0.99 -19.13 -29.94
CA LEU A 186 -0.63 -20.56 -29.94
C LEU A 186 0.82 -20.81 -30.39
N ASP A 187 1.36 -19.97 -31.27
CA ASP A 187 2.74 -20.11 -31.78
C ASP A 187 3.77 -19.32 -30.96
N LYS A 188 3.32 -18.47 -30.03
CA LYS A 188 4.21 -17.65 -29.20
C LYS A 188 4.92 -18.50 -28.15
N LYS A 189 6.26 -18.49 -28.17
CA LYS A 189 7.09 -19.23 -27.21
C LYS A 189 7.82 -18.37 -26.20
N THR A 190 8.06 -17.09 -26.51
CA THR A 190 8.80 -16.17 -25.63
C THR A 190 7.88 -15.12 -25.06
N PHE A 191 7.95 -14.88 -23.77
CA PHE A 191 7.08 -13.96 -23.04
C PHE A 191 7.91 -12.93 -22.29
N LYS A 192 7.47 -11.66 -22.33
CA LYS A 192 8.06 -10.57 -21.57
C LYS A 192 7.15 -10.17 -20.41
N ILE A 193 7.70 -10.12 -19.20
CA ILE A 193 6.97 -9.75 -17.99
C ILE A 193 7.64 -8.52 -17.39
N MET A 194 6.89 -7.47 -17.15
CA MET A 194 7.37 -6.23 -16.54
C MET A 194 6.85 -6.11 -15.10
N THR A 195 7.69 -5.68 -14.16
CA THR A 195 7.25 -5.22 -12.84
C THR A 195 7.75 -3.81 -12.56
N TYR A 196 6.91 -2.97 -11.95
CA TYR A 196 7.23 -1.57 -11.71
C TYR A 196 6.42 -0.97 -10.55
N ASN A 197 7.10 -0.53 -9.47
CA ASN A 197 6.50 0.36 -8.47
C ASN A 197 6.41 1.79 -9.03
N VAL A 198 5.19 2.27 -9.27
CA VAL A 198 4.93 3.52 -10.02
C VAL A 198 5.03 4.79 -9.16
N TRP A 199 5.28 4.63 -7.86
CA TRP A 199 5.38 5.67 -6.85
C TRP A 199 4.11 6.51 -6.69
N PHE A 200 3.39 6.28 -5.59
CA PHE A 200 2.12 6.96 -5.29
C PHE A 200 2.26 8.46 -4.95
N ARG A 201 3.45 9.05 -5.05
CA ARG A 201 3.69 10.47 -4.77
C ARG A 201 3.13 11.37 -5.88
N GLU A 202 1.84 11.64 -5.80
CA GLU A 202 1.06 12.34 -6.84
C GLU A 202 1.36 13.84 -6.97
N ASP A 203 1.93 14.48 -5.96
CA ASP A 203 2.29 15.90 -5.97
C ASP A 203 3.51 16.21 -6.86
N LEU A 204 4.24 15.18 -7.30
CA LEU A 204 5.45 15.32 -8.11
C LEU A 204 5.21 14.85 -9.54
N GLU A 205 4.95 15.81 -10.44
CA GLU A 205 4.89 15.65 -11.91
C GLU A 205 4.12 14.41 -12.39
N LEU A 206 3.04 14.04 -11.69
CA LEU A 206 2.33 12.77 -11.85
C LEU A 206 2.02 12.43 -13.31
N ARG A 207 1.46 13.39 -14.05
CA ARG A 207 1.08 13.16 -15.45
C ARG A 207 2.31 12.83 -16.31
N ARG A 208 3.38 13.61 -16.17
CA ARG A 208 4.64 13.40 -16.91
C ARG A 208 5.28 12.07 -16.56
N ARG A 209 5.25 11.69 -15.29
CA ARG A 209 5.74 10.39 -14.82
C ARG A 209 4.96 9.23 -15.43
N MET A 210 3.62 9.31 -15.45
CA MET A 210 2.77 8.26 -16.03
C MET A 210 2.86 8.21 -17.57
N ASP A 211 3.00 9.36 -18.24
CA ASP A 211 3.26 9.39 -19.69
C ASP A 211 4.61 8.71 -20.01
N ALA A 212 5.67 9.00 -19.25
CA ALA A 212 6.99 8.37 -19.41
C ALA A 212 6.96 6.85 -19.10
N LEU A 213 6.18 6.42 -18.10
CA LEU A 213 5.92 5.00 -17.86
C LEU A 213 5.22 4.34 -19.07
N GLY A 214 4.25 5.04 -19.68
CA GLY A 214 3.61 4.60 -20.92
C GLY A 214 4.60 4.42 -22.08
N ASP A 215 5.58 5.32 -22.22
CA ASP A 215 6.64 5.17 -23.22
C ASP A 215 7.53 3.96 -22.95
N LEU A 216 7.86 3.66 -21.70
CA LEU A 216 8.57 2.42 -21.34
C LEU A 216 7.76 1.18 -21.72
N ILE A 217 6.46 1.16 -21.46
CA ILE A 217 5.57 0.03 -21.82
C ILE A 217 5.56 -0.17 -23.33
N LYS A 218 5.38 0.89 -24.12
CA LYS A 218 5.41 0.82 -25.59
C LYS A 218 6.77 0.34 -26.11
N ASN A 219 7.87 0.85 -25.55
CA ASN A 219 9.22 0.49 -25.98
C ASN A 219 9.58 -0.97 -25.67
N HIS A 220 9.24 -1.47 -24.48
CA HIS A 220 9.58 -2.83 -24.08
C HIS A 220 8.56 -3.87 -24.55
N ASN A 221 7.33 -3.43 -24.85
CA ASN A 221 6.20 -4.23 -25.30
C ASN A 221 6.01 -5.52 -24.47
N PRO A 222 5.81 -5.42 -23.14
CA PRO A 222 5.65 -6.58 -22.28
C PRO A 222 4.32 -7.28 -22.53
N ASP A 223 4.30 -8.61 -22.43
CA ASP A 223 3.07 -9.41 -22.52
C ASP A 223 2.25 -9.36 -21.24
N LEU A 224 2.94 -9.23 -20.10
CA LEU A 224 2.37 -9.16 -18.76
C LEU A 224 3.01 -8.01 -18.00
N ILE A 225 2.22 -7.27 -17.22
CA ILE A 225 2.72 -6.17 -16.39
C ILE A 225 2.19 -6.29 -14.97
N CYS A 226 3.04 -6.04 -13.99
CA CYS A 226 2.75 -6.01 -12.57
C CYS A 226 3.15 -4.64 -11.99
N PHE A 227 2.16 -3.83 -11.64
CA PHE A 227 2.38 -2.54 -10.99
C PHE A 227 2.17 -2.63 -9.49
N GLN A 228 2.93 -1.82 -8.75
CA GLN A 228 2.72 -1.53 -7.33
C GLN A 228 2.47 -0.04 -7.15
N GLU A 229 1.83 0.34 -6.04
CA GLU A 229 1.52 1.75 -5.71
C GLU A 229 0.59 2.48 -6.68
N VAL A 230 -0.26 1.75 -7.41
CA VAL A 230 -1.26 2.35 -8.29
C VAL A 230 -2.36 2.98 -7.45
N THR A 231 -2.50 4.29 -7.51
CA THR A 231 -3.60 5.04 -6.88
C THR A 231 -4.81 5.16 -7.82
N PRO A 232 -5.99 5.61 -7.35
CA PRO A 232 -7.13 5.89 -8.22
C PRO A 232 -6.81 6.88 -9.35
N ASN A 233 -6.01 7.92 -9.08
CA ASN A 233 -5.64 8.91 -10.10
C ASN A 233 -4.65 8.32 -11.11
N ILE A 234 -3.66 7.55 -10.66
CA ILE A 234 -2.76 6.81 -11.55
C ILE A 234 -3.55 5.86 -12.44
N TYR A 235 -4.47 5.08 -11.87
CA TYR A 235 -5.34 4.18 -12.63
C TYR A 235 -6.07 4.91 -13.77
N LEU A 236 -6.67 6.08 -13.49
CA LEU A 236 -7.36 6.88 -14.50
C LEU A 236 -6.43 7.43 -15.59
N LEU A 237 -5.16 7.72 -15.27
CA LEU A 237 -4.16 8.14 -16.25
C LEU A 237 -3.74 6.97 -17.15
N LEU A 238 -3.46 5.81 -16.55
CA LEU A 238 -3.11 4.59 -17.30
C LEU A 238 -4.27 4.14 -18.19
N GLN A 239 -5.50 4.19 -17.68
CA GLN A 239 -6.72 3.85 -18.45
C GLN A 239 -6.92 4.72 -19.69
N LYS A 240 -6.43 5.96 -19.70
CA LYS A 240 -6.51 6.89 -20.83
C LYS A 240 -5.36 6.72 -21.84
N SER A 241 -4.39 5.86 -21.55
CA SER A 241 -3.25 5.65 -22.42
C SER A 241 -3.62 4.83 -23.65
N ASP A 242 -2.94 5.07 -24.77
CA ASP A 242 -3.13 4.38 -26.04
C ASP A 242 -2.90 2.87 -25.97
N TRP A 243 -1.89 2.45 -25.21
CA TRP A 243 -1.54 1.05 -25.00
C TRP A 243 -2.55 0.28 -24.13
N TRP A 244 -3.43 0.94 -23.38
CA TRP A 244 -4.32 0.28 -22.40
C TRP A 244 -5.20 -0.79 -23.03
N GLN A 245 -5.75 -0.52 -24.22
CA GLN A 245 -6.73 -1.40 -24.87
C GLN A 245 -6.12 -2.74 -25.32
N GLU A 246 -4.79 -2.84 -25.40
CA GLU A 246 -4.10 -4.09 -25.71
C GLU A 246 -4.09 -5.06 -24.51
N TYR A 247 -4.43 -4.60 -23.31
CA TYR A 247 -4.30 -5.38 -22.09
C TYR A 247 -5.64 -5.59 -21.37
N GLN A 248 -5.87 -6.80 -20.92
CA GLN A 248 -6.85 -7.10 -19.87
C GLN A 248 -6.31 -6.63 -18.51
N CYS A 249 -7.10 -5.85 -17.78
CA CYS A 249 -6.76 -5.34 -16.45
C CYS A 249 -7.35 -6.22 -15.34
N SER A 250 -6.59 -6.43 -14.25
CA SER A 250 -7.06 -7.13 -13.05
C SER A 250 -8.08 -6.34 -12.21
N LEU A 251 -8.16 -5.02 -12.41
CA LEU A 251 -9.02 -4.12 -11.64
C LEU A 251 -10.17 -3.59 -12.49
N SER A 252 -11.38 -3.63 -11.93
CA SER A 252 -12.50 -2.83 -12.46
C SER A 252 -12.42 -1.38 -11.96
N ASN A 253 -13.07 -0.45 -12.67
CA ASN A 253 -13.17 0.95 -12.24
C ASN A 253 -13.71 1.08 -10.81
N ASN A 254 -14.68 0.26 -10.42
CA ASN A 254 -15.21 0.28 -9.05
C ASN A 254 -14.12 -0.15 -8.07
N MET A 255 -13.45 -1.29 -8.30
CA MET A 255 -12.38 -1.75 -7.42
C MET A 255 -11.28 -0.72 -7.26
N ALA A 256 -10.85 -0.06 -8.33
CA ALA A 256 -9.78 0.94 -8.34
C ALA A 256 -10.07 2.22 -7.53
N THR A 257 -11.32 2.49 -7.15
CA THR A 257 -11.72 3.70 -6.39
C THR A 257 -11.91 3.46 -4.89
N GLN A 258 -11.85 2.21 -4.44
CA GLN A 258 -12.22 1.84 -3.06
C GLN A 258 -11.13 2.05 -2.01
N ARG A 259 -9.85 2.13 -2.39
CA ARG A 259 -8.66 2.09 -1.54
C ARG A 259 -7.65 3.13 -2.06
N PRO A 260 -6.72 3.58 -1.20
CA PRO A 260 -5.76 4.62 -1.57
C PRO A 260 -4.76 4.16 -2.65
N TYR A 261 -4.35 2.89 -2.65
CA TYR A 261 -3.45 2.32 -3.65
C TYR A 261 -3.55 0.79 -3.70
N TYR A 262 -3.00 0.20 -4.76
CA TYR A 262 -3.13 -1.23 -5.11
C TYR A 262 -1.90 -1.78 -5.83
N CYS A 263 -1.83 -3.11 -5.89
CA CYS A 263 -1.17 -3.77 -7.00
C CYS A 263 -2.15 -3.89 -8.18
N MET A 264 -1.63 -3.78 -9.41
CA MET A 264 -2.44 -3.91 -10.63
C MET A 264 -1.71 -4.77 -11.65
N GLN A 265 -2.41 -5.74 -12.25
CA GLN A 265 -1.86 -6.60 -13.29
C GLN A 265 -2.53 -6.30 -14.64
N MET A 266 -1.72 -6.30 -15.70
CA MET A 266 -2.15 -6.11 -17.08
C MET A 266 -1.68 -7.29 -17.92
N SER A 267 -2.54 -7.82 -18.81
CA SER A 267 -2.19 -8.98 -19.63
C SER A 267 -2.64 -8.84 -21.09
N LYS A 268 -1.71 -9.03 -22.03
CA LYS A 268 -2.00 -9.27 -23.46
C LYS A 268 -2.47 -10.70 -23.73
N LEU A 269 -2.14 -11.62 -22.83
CA LEU A 269 -2.49 -13.02 -22.92
C LEU A 269 -3.87 -13.28 -22.29
N PRO A 270 -4.58 -14.34 -22.71
CA PRO A 270 -5.83 -14.73 -22.07
C PRO A 270 -5.61 -15.08 -20.60
N VAL A 271 -6.39 -14.46 -19.72
CA VAL A 271 -6.38 -14.73 -18.28
C VAL A 271 -7.65 -15.50 -17.92
N GLU A 272 -7.48 -16.66 -17.28
CA GLU A 272 -8.59 -17.49 -16.81
C GLU A 272 -9.37 -16.75 -15.70
N TYR A 273 -8.64 -16.22 -14.72
CA TYR A 273 -9.15 -15.29 -13.71
C TYR A 273 -7.99 -14.59 -13.00
N PHE A 274 -8.33 -13.49 -12.34
CA PHE A 274 -7.48 -12.82 -11.36
C PHE A 274 -7.96 -13.14 -9.96
N ASP A 275 -7.04 -13.36 -9.05
CA ASP A 275 -7.29 -13.54 -7.62
C ASP A 275 -6.51 -12.47 -6.82
N CYS A 276 -7.02 -12.12 -5.65
CA CYS A 276 -6.35 -11.20 -4.75
C CYS A 276 -6.59 -11.60 -3.31
N THR A 277 -5.53 -12.03 -2.63
CA THR A 277 -5.56 -12.47 -1.24
C THR A 277 -4.91 -11.41 -0.34
N PRO A 278 -5.67 -10.71 0.53
CA PRO A 278 -5.11 -9.77 1.49
C PRO A 278 -4.26 -10.49 2.55
N PHE A 279 -3.12 -9.92 2.93
CA PHE A 279 -2.35 -10.45 4.04
C PHE A 279 -2.97 -10.08 5.37
N SER A 280 -3.30 -11.09 6.17
CA SER A 280 -3.97 -10.91 7.47
C SER A 280 -3.15 -10.10 8.48
N ASN A 281 -1.81 -10.12 8.35
CA ASN A 281 -0.89 -9.39 9.20
C ASN A 281 -0.50 -8.01 8.66
N SER A 282 -1.04 -7.60 7.51
CA SER A 282 -0.68 -6.31 6.94
C SER A 282 -1.37 -5.17 7.66
N ILE A 283 -0.62 -4.10 7.91
CA ILE A 283 -1.16 -2.85 8.43
C ILE A 283 -1.26 -1.76 7.34
N MET A 284 -0.58 -1.96 6.21
CA MET A 284 -0.61 -1.09 5.04
C MET A 284 -1.59 -1.57 3.96
N GLY A 285 -2.33 -2.66 4.21
CA GLY A 285 -3.29 -3.22 3.25
C GLY A 285 -2.61 -4.01 2.13
N ARG A 286 -1.45 -4.63 2.39
CA ARG A 286 -0.73 -5.43 1.41
C ARG A 286 -1.49 -6.72 1.09
N GLU A 287 -1.28 -7.22 -0.12
CA GLU A 287 -1.99 -8.36 -0.68
C GLU A 287 -1.12 -9.10 -1.69
N LEU A 288 -1.48 -10.35 -1.95
CA LEU A 288 -0.96 -11.15 -3.06
C LEU A 288 -1.97 -11.14 -4.20
N SER A 289 -1.64 -10.45 -5.29
CA SER A 289 -2.44 -10.46 -6.52
C SER A 289 -1.90 -11.52 -7.47
N VAL A 290 -2.78 -12.36 -8.01
CA VAL A 290 -2.42 -13.52 -8.83
C VAL A 290 -3.23 -13.53 -10.13
N ALA A 291 -2.55 -13.75 -11.25
CA ALA A 291 -3.14 -13.96 -12.56
C ALA A 291 -2.87 -15.39 -13.02
N HIS A 292 -3.93 -16.11 -13.40
CA HIS A 292 -3.84 -17.44 -14.00
C HIS A 292 -3.85 -17.28 -15.52
N VAL A 293 -2.65 -17.29 -16.13
CA VAL A 293 -2.45 -16.92 -17.53
C VAL A 293 -2.33 -18.16 -18.41
N ASN A 294 -3.00 -18.12 -19.55
CA ASN A 294 -2.83 -19.11 -20.61
C ASN A 294 -1.75 -18.63 -21.59
N THR A 295 -0.68 -19.41 -21.76
CA THR A 295 0.45 -19.09 -22.63
C THR A 295 0.33 -19.66 -24.04
N GLY A 296 -0.88 -20.10 -24.44
CA GLY A 296 -1.08 -20.85 -25.68
C GLY A 296 -0.78 -22.33 -25.46
N GLY A 297 -1.72 -23.20 -25.83
CA GLY A 297 -1.60 -24.65 -25.66
C GLY A 297 -1.97 -25.16 -24.25
N ALA A 298 -1.29 -26.21 -23.79
CA ALA A 298 -1.61 -26.89 -22.52
C ALA A 298 -0.84 -26.33 -21.30
N VAL A 299 0.18 -25.51 -21.53
CA VAL A 299 1.02 -24.96 -20.46
C VAL A 299 0.37 -23.72 -19.87
N LYS A 300 0.31 -23.67 -18.54
CA LYS A 300 -0.22 -22.54 -17.78
C LYS A 300 0.91 -21.84 -17.03
N LEU A 301 0.80 -20.52 -16.91
CA LEU A 301 1.69 -19.68 -16.12
C LEU A 301 0.89 -18.96 -15.03
N VAL A 302 1.34 -19.07 -13.78
CA VAL A 302 0.80 -18.29 -12.67
C VAL A 302 1.71 -17.10 -12.42
N LEU A 303 1.20 -15.89 -12.65
CA LEU A 303 1.94 -14.65 -12.38
C LEU A 303 1.37 -13.97 -11.15
N ALA A 304 2.20 -13.83 -10.12
CA ALA A 304 1.85 -13.14 -8.90
C ALA A 304 2.65 -11.86 -8.73
N THR A 305 2.00 -10.84 -8.17
CA THR A 305 2.64 -9.60 -7.73
C THR A 305 2.24 -9.29 -6.29
N SER A 306 3.16 -8.67 -5.57
CA SER A 306 2.85 -8.02 -4.30
C SER A 306 3.67 -6.75 -4.12
N HIS A 307 3.25 -5.97 -3.13
CA HIS A 307 4.05 -4.93 -2.52
C HIS A 307 4.16 -5.32 -1.04
N LEU A 308 5.21 -6.04 -0.64
CA LEU A 308 5.34 -6.54 0.73
C LEU A 308 5.56 -5.41 1.73
N GLU A 309 5.22 -5.62 3.00
CA GLU A 309 5.21 -4.58 4.04
C GLU A 309 6.50 -3.74 4.03
N SER A 310 6.36 -2.42 3.88
CA SER A 310 7.51 -1.51 3.77
C SER A 310 8.08 -1.18 5.14
N PRO A 311 9.38 -0.85 5.27
CA PRO A 311 9.88 -0.12 6.44
C PRO A 311 9.25 1.28 6.48
N CYS A 312 8.65 1.66 7.62
CA CYS A 312 8.07 3.00 7.80
C CYS A 312 8.49 3.59 9.15
N PRO A 313 9.78 3.89 9.33
CA PRO A 313 10.26 4.51 10.55
C PRO A 313 9.60 5.89 10.71
N GLY A 314 8.93 6.07 11.85
CA GLY A 314 8.26 7.32 12.21
C GLY A 314 8.09 7.46 13.72
N PRO A 315 7.64 8.63 14.19
CA PRO A 315 7.42 8.88 15.61
C PRO A 315 6.48 7.84 16.25
N PRO A 316 6.66 7.51 17.54
CA PRO A 316 7.67 8.06 18.45
C PRO A 316 9.03 7.34 18.39
N SER A 317 9.08 6.10 17.90
CA SER A 317 10.25 5.21 18.07
C SER A 317 11.19 5.13 16.88
N TRP A 318 10.76 5.52 15.67
CA TRP A 318 11.57 5.54 14.45
C TRP A 318 12.17 4.19 14.03
N ASP A 319 11.64 3.08 14.53
CA ASP A 319 12.17 1.73 14.39
C ASP A 319 11.19 0.75 13.72
N GLN A 320 10.09 1.25 13.14
CA GLN A 320 9.06 0.41 12.53
C GLN A 320 9.51 -0.13 11.16
N MET A 321 10.29 -1.21 11.19
CA MET A 321 10.86 -1.84 9.98
C MET A 321 9.96 -2.92 9.36
N TYR A 322 8.95 -3.39 10.09
CA TYR A 322 7.95 -4.39 9.68
C TYR A 322 8.53 -5.68 9.06
N SER A 323 9.73 -6.07 9.52
CA SER A 323 10.45 -7.25 9.03
C SER A 323 9.66 -8.55 9.28
N LYS A 324 9.06 -8.70 10.46
CA LYS A 324 8.28 -9.91 10.81
C LYS A 324 7.08 -10.08 9.89
N GLU A 325 6.40 -8.98 9.59
CA GLU A 325 5.22 -8.94 8.73
C GLU A 325 5.62 -9.33 7.31
N ARG A 326 6.63 -8.64 6.75
CA ARG A 326 7.17 -8.87 5.41
C ARG A 326 7.67 -10.30 5.21
N VAL A 327 8.42 -10.86 6.17
CA VAL A 327 8.90 -12.25 6.13
C VAL A 327 7.72 -13.24 6.11
N ALA A 328 6.70 -13.03 6.95
CA ALA A 328 5.53 -13.90 6.97
C ALA A 328 4.75 -13.84 5.65
N GLN A 329 4.61 -12.64 5.06
CA GLN A 329 3.94 -12.44 3.76
C GLN A 329 4.69 -13.13 2.61
N ALA A 330 6.02 -13.05 2.58
CA ALA A 330 6.83 -13.75 1.59
C ALA A 330 6.68 -15.27 1.70
N ASN A 331 6.73 -15.82 2.93
CA ASN A 331 6.51 -17.25 3.17
C ASN A 331 5.11 -17.71 2.78
N GLU A 332 4.08 -16.94 3.13
CA GLU A 332 2.69 -17.24 2.75
C GLU A 332 2.53 -17.26 1.23
N SER A 333 3.09 -16.27 0.53
CA SER A 333 3.06 -16.18 -0.93
C SER A 333 3.74 -17.36 -1.60
N LEU A 334 4.97 -17.69 -1.18
CA LEU A 334 5.72 -18.82 -1.73
C LEU A 334 5.06 -20.17 -1.44
N LYS A 335 4.39 -20.31 -0.29
CA LYS A 335 3.61 -21.51 0.05
C LYS A 335 2.43 -21.69 -0.89
N ILE A 336 1.67 -20.62 -1.15
CA ILE A 336 0.51 -20.66 -2.08
C ILE A 336 1.00 -20.98 -3.49
N LEU A 337 2.00 -20.23 -3.97
CA LEU A 337 2.48 -20.31 -5.33
C LEU A 337 3.28 -21.59 -5.61
N GLY A 338 3.91 -22.17 -4.57
CA GLY A 338 4.68 -23.41 -4.67
C GLY A 338 3.88 -24.63 -5.10
N SER A 339 2.55 -24.56 -5.04
CA SER A 339 1.66 -25.61 -5.57
C SER A 339 1.61 -25.66 -7.10
N PHE A 340 1.99 -24.59 -7.78
CA PHE A 340 1.94 -24.50 -9.24
C PHE A 340 3.24 -24.98 -9.88
N ARG A 341 3.12 -25.49 -11.10
CA ARG A 341 4.24 -26.00 -11.91
C ARG A 341 5.10 -24.85 -12.45
N ASN A 342 4.46 -23.81 -12.99
CA ASN A 342 5.09 -22.58 -13.45
C ASN A 342 4.49 -21.40 -12.69
N ALA A 343 5.29 -20.81 -11.81
CA ALA A 343 4.92 -19.65 -11.02
C ALA A 343 6.03 -18.59 -11.06
N ILE A 344 5.63 -17.34 -11.22
CA ILE A 344 6.49 -16.17 -11.07
C ILE A 344 5.91 -15.31 -9.97
N PHE A 345 6.71 -14.99 -8.96
CA PHE A 345 6.39 -14.01 -7.93
C PHE A 345 7.28 -12.79 -8.10
N CYS A 346 6.66 -11.64 -8.38
CA CYS A 346 7.38 -10.40 -8.65
C CYS A 346 6.77 -9.20 -7.91
N GLY A 347 7.39 -8.04 -8.08
CA GLY A 347 6.96 -6.80 -7.42
C GLY A 347 7.98 -6.29 -6.42
N ASP A 348 7.56 -5.26 -5.70
CA ASP A 348 8.34 -4.62 -4.66
C ASP A 348 8.27 -5.45 -3.38
N MET A 349 9.36 -6.19 -3.12
CA MET A 349 9.47 -7.06 -1.97
C MET A 349 9.85 -6.31 -0.70
N ASN A 350 10.21 -5.02 -0.77
CA ASN A 350 10.76 -4.24 0.35
C ASN A 350 11.87 -4.93 1.14
N TRP A 351 12.55 -5.90 0.52
CA TRP A 351 13.36 -6.87 1.25
C TRP A 351 14.74 -6.29 1.55
N ASP A 352 15.17 -6.41 2.80
CA ASP A 352 16.51 -6.07 3.24
C ASP A 352 17.22 -7.31 3.79
N GLU A 353 18.18 -7.87 3.05
CA GLU A 353 18.95 -9.05 3.48
C GLU A 353 19.55 -8.92 4.88
N LYS A 354 19.91 -7.69 5.30
CA LYS A 354 20.50 -7.45 6.62
C LYS A 354 19.46 -7.50 7.75
N GLY A 355 18.24 -7.03 7.48
CA GLY A 355 17.16 -6.94 8.47
C GLY A 355 16.27 -8.18 8.49
N ASP A 356 15.95 -8.70 7.31
CA ASP A 356 15.00 -9.80 7.09
C ASP A 356 15.68 -11.16 6.97
N GLY A 357 16.99 -11.16 6.76
CA GLY A 357 17.76 -12.36 6.42
C GLY A 357 17.65 -12.74 4.94
N PRO A 358 18.14 -13.93 4.55
CA PRO A 358 18.01 -14.40 3.18
C PRO A 358 16.53 -14.53 2.80
N PHE A 359 16.20 -14.22 1.55
CA PHE A 359 14.84 -14.42 1.05
C PHE A 359 14.47 -15.91 1.18
N PRO A 360 13.29 -16.28 1.70
CA PRO A 360 12.96 -17.66 2.07
C PRO A 360 12.57 -18.53 0.86
N LEU A 361 13.40 -18.55 -0.19
CA LEU A 361 13.16 -19.32 -1.41
C LEU A 361 13.21 -20.84 -1.11
N PRO A 362 12.12 -21.58 -1.36
CA PRO A 362 12.13 -23.04 -1.28
C PRO A 362 12.91 -23.67 -2.44
N ASP A 363 13.24 -24.94 -2.32
CA ASP A 363 13.85 -25.72 -3.41
C ASP A 363 13.03 -25.64 -4.71
N GLY A 364 13.73 -25.50 -5.83
CA GLY A 364 13.14 -25.34 -7.16
C GLY A 364 12.69 -23.91 -7.49
N TRP A 365 12.79 -22.97 -6.56
CA TRP A 365 12.68 -21.54 -6.87
C TRP A 365 14.05 -20.94 -7.17
N THR A 366 14.07 -19.86 -7.96
CA THR A 366 15.27 -19.11 -8.29
C THR A 366 14.98 -17.62 -8.38
N ASP A 367 15.89 -16.79 -7.89
CA ASP A 367 15.88 -15.35 -8.12
C ASP A 367 16.49 -15.06 -9.49
N ALA A 368 15.67 -14.56 -10.43
CA ALA A 368 16.08 -14.38 -11.82
C ALA A 368 17.25 -13.40 -11.98
N TRP A 369 17.36 -12.39 -11.11
CA TRP A 369 18.48 -11.45 -11.15
C TRP A 369 19.78 -12.14 -10.73
N VAL A 370 19.75 -12.87 -9.61
CA VAL A 370 20.92 -13.61 -9.11
C VAL A 370 21.38 -14.66 -10.12
N GLN A 371 20.45 -15.37 -10.77
CA GLN A 371 20.79 -16.36 -11.79
C GLN A 371 21.49 -15.75 -13.01
N LEU A 372 20.95 -14.64 -13.53
CA LEU A 372 21.44 -14.06 -14.79
C LEU A 372 22.58 -13.05 -14.61
N LYS A 373 22.70 -12.46 -13.42
CA LYS A 373 23.62 -11.37 -13.10
C LYS A 373 24.20 -11.50 -11.68
N PRO A 374 24.93 -12.59 -11.38
CA PRO A 374 25.41 -12.88 -10.02
C PRO A 374 26.38 -11.82 -9.46
N ASP A 375 27.09 -11.10 -10.34
CA ASP A 375 28.07 -10.07 -9.95
C ASP A 375 27.49 -8.64 -9.95
N ASP A 376 26.19 -8.49 -10.20
CA ASP A 376 25.49 -7.20 -10.21
C ASP A 376 24.51 -7.16 -9.04
N ASP A 377 24.68 -6.19 -8.15
CA ASP A 377 23.81 -6.01 -6.99
C ASP A 377 22.33 -5.74 -7.36
N GLY A 378 22.06 -5.23 -8.56
CA GLY A 378 20.70 -5.04 -9.06
C GLY A 378 19.86 -4.06 -8.26
N TRP A 379 20.44 -2.94 -7.82
CA TRP A 379 19.71 -1.94 -7.03
C TRP A 379 18.56 -1.31 -7.83
N THR A 380 17.32 -1.71 -7.54
CA THR A 380 16.11 -1.14 -8.15
C THR A 380 15.64 0.12 -7.42
N TYR A 381 16.07 0.31 -6.18
CA TYR A 381 15.98 1.57 -5.45
C TYR A 381 17.38 2.09 -5.18
N ASP A 382 17.81 3.10 -5.94
CA ASP A 382 19.19 3.60 -5.89
C ASP A 382 19.24 5.12 -5.88
N THR A 383 19.50 5.71 -4.71
CA THR A 383 19.65 7.16 -4.53
C THR A 383 20.89 7.77 -5.20
N LYS A 384 21.86 6.95 -5.63
CA LYS A 384 23.04 7.38 -6.37
C LYS A 384 22.76 7.41 -7.87
N ALA A 385 22.11 6.38 -8.40
CA ALA A 385 21.81 6.27 -9.82
C ALA A 385 20.53 7.02 -10.23
N ASN A 386 19.52 7.04 -9.36
CA ASN A 386 18.28 7.80 -9.56
C ASN A 386 18.52 9.26 -9.17
N SER A 387 18.76 10.11 -10.16
CA SER A 387 19.08 11.53 -9.96
C SER A 387 17.93 12.33 -9.32
N MET A 388 16.68 11.85 -9.43
CA MET A 388 15.53 12.42 -8.70
C MET A 388 15.72 12.32 -7.19
N LEU A 389 16.44 11.30 -6.72
CA LEU A 389 16.68 11.03 -5.32
C LEU A 389 18.05 11.51 -4.82
N SER A 390 18.84 12.16 -5.67
CA SER A 390 20.26 12.49 -5.38
C SER A 390 20.49 13.37 -4.14
N ALA A 391 19.46 14.09 -3.68
CA ALA A 391 19.54 14.87 -2.44
C ALA A 391 19.29 14.04 -1.17
N ASN A 392 18.82 12.78 -1.28
CA ASN A 392 18.62 11.86 -0.17
C ASN A 392 19.93 11.32 0.39
N ARG A 393 19.86 10.71 1.59
CA ARG A 393 20.93 9.87 2.10
C ARG A 393 21.14 8.67 1.20
N LYS A 394 22.38 8.20 1.15
CA LYS A 394 22.75 7.02 0.36
C LYS A 394 21.94 5.81 0.82
N MET A 395 21.10 5.32 -0.08
CA MET A 395 20.35 4.08 0.00
C MET A 395 20.40 3.40 -1.38
N GLN A 396 20.79 2.14 -1.37
CA GLN A 396 20.90 1.28 -2.56
C GLN A 396 20.38 -0.10 -2.15
N LYS A 397 19.21 -0.48 -2.67
CA LYS A 397 18.49 -1.70 -2.28
C LYS A 397 17.88 -2.37 -3.50
N ARG A 398 17.81 -3.70 -3.46
CA ARG A 398 17.14 -4.54 -4.47
C ARG A 398 15.76 -4.93 -3.96
N LEU A 399 14.86 -3.95 -4.01
CA LEU A 399 13.52 -4.09 -3.46
C LEU A 399 12.65 -4.89 -4.42
N ASP A 400 12.72 -4.58 -5.71
CA ASP A 400 11.92 -5.21 -6.76
C ASP A 400 12.62 -6.48 -7.26
N ARG A 401 11.87 -7.60 -7.35
CA ARG A 401 12.44 -8.91 -7.72
C ARG A 401 11.56 -9.69 -8.68
N PHE A 402 12.17 -10.67 -9.34
CA PHE A 402 11.49 -11.77 -10.03
C PHE A 402 11.97 -13.09 -9.42
N LEU A 403 11.07 -13.78 -8.73
CA LEU A 403 11.30 -15.07 -8.12
C LEU A 403 10.52 -16.11 -8.90
N CYS A 404 11.20 -17.12 -9.43
CA CYS A 404 10.67 -18.00 -10.45
C CYS A 404 10.75 -19.46 -10.02
N LYS A 405 9.65 -20.18 -10.19
CA LYS A 405 9.61 -21.65 -10.18
C LYS A 405 9.02 -22.06 -11.53
N LEU A 406 9.89 -22.44 -12.46
CA LEU A 406 9.51 -22.69 -13.85
C LEU A 406 10.01 -24.07 -14.26
N ALA A 407 9.08 -24.98 -14.56
CA ALA A 407 9.41 -26.33 -15.01
C ALA A 407 9.35 -26.46 -16.54
N ASP A 408 8.53 -25.63 -17.20
CA ASP A 408 8.31 -25.67 -18.64
C ASP A 408 8.88 -24.42 -19.35
N PHE A 409 9.51 -23.50 -18.60
CA PHE A 409 10.09 -22.28 -19.16
C PHE A 409 11.52 -22.10 -18.69
N LYS A 410 12.37 -21.61 -19.59
CA LYS A 410 13.69 -21.07 -19.25
C LYS A 410 13.61 -19.55 -19.05
N ILE A 411 14.47 -19.05 -18.17
CA ILE A 411 14.71 -17.63 -17.96
C ILE A 411 15.79 -17.18 -18.96
N ASP A 412 15.45 -16.32 -19.90
CA ASP A 412 16.36 -15.89 -20.96
C ASP A 412 17.08 -14.58 -20.63
N SER A 413 16.37 -13.62 -20.02
CA SER A 413 16.90 -12.26 -19.82
C SER A 413 16.23 -11.55 -18.66
N ILE A 414 16.95 -10.59 -18.08
CA ILE A 414 16.40 -9.63 -17.12
C ILE A 414 17.04 -8.27 -17.35
N GLN A 415 16.21 -7.24 -17.48
CA GLN A 415 16.63 -5.86 -17.78
C GLN A 415 16.05 -4.90 -16.75
N MET A 416 16.87 -3.96 -16.28
CA MET A 416 16.43 -2.82 -15.48
C MET A 416 16.11 -1.63 -16.40
N ILE A 417 14.96 -0.99 -16.18
CA ILE A 417 14.37 0.04 -17.04
C ILE A 417 13.98 1.29 -16.25
N GLY A 418 13.66 2.39 -16.95
CA GLY A 418 13.22 3.63 -16.31
C GLY A 418 14.31 4.41 -15.58
N LYS A 419 15.56 4.28 -16.06
CA LYS A 419 16.75 4.91 -15.46
C LYS A 419 17.00 6.35 -15.92
N ASP A 420 16.33 6.77 -16.97
CA ASP A 420 16.56 8.06 -17.60
C ASP A 420 15.60 9.12 -17.05
N ALA A 421 16.13 10.31 -16.81
CA ALA A 421 15.33 11.47 -16.45
C ALA A 421 14.40 11.86 -17.61
N ILE A 422 13.20 12.30 -17.26
CA ILE A 422 12.22 12.83 -18.21
C ILE A 422 12.76 14.16 -18.73
N PRO A 423 12.97 14.31 -20.06
CA PRO A 423 13.60 15.50 -20.61
C PRO A 423 12.84 16.80 -20.25
N GLY A 424 13.56 17.76 -19.69
CA GLY A 424 13.03 19.09 -19.36
C GLY A 424 12.08 19.13 -18.16
N VAL A 425 11.94 18.04 -17.41
CA VAL A 425 11.07 17.99 -16.23
C VAL A 425 11.90 17.95 -14.96
N THR A 426 11.69 18.94 -14.10
CA THR A 426 12.38 19.10 -12.81
C THR A 426 11.39 19.32 -11.68
N TYR A 427 11.84 19.09 -10.45
CA TYR A 427 11.09 19.46 -9.25
C TYR A 427 12.05 20.09 -8.23
N PHE A 428 11.50 20.87 -7.31
CA PHE A 428 12.28 21.47 -6.25
C PHE A 428 12.17 20.67 -4.96
N LYS A 429 13.32 20.41 -4.35
CA LYS A 429 13.42 19.77 -3.04
C LYS A 429 14.10 20.71 -2.05
N GLU A 430 13.45 20.89 -0.91
CA GLU A 430 14.04 21.59 0.22
C GLU A 430 14.96 20.64 0.98
N LYS A 431 16.14 21.14 1.37
CA LYS A 431 17.11 20.42 2.18
C LYS A 431 17.62 21.35 3.27
N LYS A 432 17.44 20.95 4.53
CA LYS A 432 17.97 21.71 5.67
C LYS A 432 19.43 21.33 5.91
N VAL A 433 20.35 22.26 5.71
CA VAL A 433 21.77 22.10 6.01
C VAL A 433 22.19 23.18 6.99
N ARG A 434 22.70 22.80 8.17
CA ARG A 434 23.20 23.74 9.19
C ARG A 434 22.24 24.91 9.53
N LYS A 435 20.93 24.62 9.60
CA LYS A 435 19.83 25.57 9.85
C LYS A 435 19.46 26.50 8.67
N GLU A 436 20.08 26.33 7.52
CA GLU A 436 19.70 27.00 6.27
C GLU A 436 18.87 26.04 5.42
N VAL A 437 17.79 26.55 4.81
CA VAL A 437 16.96 25.80 3.86
C VAL A 437 17.51 26.06 2.46
N HIS A 438 18.04 25.02 1.82
CA HIS A 438 18.44 25.06 0.43
C HIS A 438 17.35 24.47 -0.43
N LYS A 439 16.97 25.17 -1.49
CA LYS A 439 16.05 24.67 -2.52
C LYS A 439 16.88 24.12 -3.67
N LEU A 440 16.85 22.80 -3.86
CA LEU A 440 17.58 22.09 -4.90
C LEU A 440 16.62 21.78 -6.05
N GLU A 441 16.99 22.16 -7.26
CA GLU A 441 16.28 21.70 -8.47
C GLU A 441 16.84 20.34 -8.88
N LEU A 442 15.96 19.35 -9.00
CA LEU A 442 16.32 17.97 -9.30
C LEU A 442 15.51 17.45 -10.49
N PRO A 443 16.08 16.56 -11.32
CA PRO A 443 15.34 15.95 -12.42
C PRO A 443 14.22 15.05 -11.92
N VAL A 444 13.23 14.82 -12.78
CA VAL A 444 12.16 13.84 -12.53
C VAL A 444 12.39 12.61 -13.39
N LEU A 445 12.36 11.44 -12.76
CA LEU A 445 12.30 10.12 -13.41
C LEU A 445 10.85 9.57 -13.34
N PRO A 446 10.51 8.48 -14.05
CA PRO A 446 9.18 7.89 -13.98
C PRO A 446 8.73 7.51 -12.56
N SER A 447 9.67 7.11 -11.70
CA SER A 447 9.44 6.69 -10.32
C SER A 447 10.72 6.87 -9.49
N ASP A 448 10.60 6.75 -8.17
CA ASP A 448 11.75 6.57 -7.28
C ASP A 448 12.36 5.15 -7.41
N HIS A 449 11.62 4.19 -8.00
CA HIS A 449 12.10 2.87 -8.39
C HIS A 449 12.49 2.79 -9.88
N PHE A 450 13.45 1.92 -10.18
CA PHE A 450 13.67 1.37 -11.51
C PHE A 450 12.81 0.10 -11.70
N GLY A 451 12.22 -0.04 -12.88
CA GLY A 451 11.45 -1.23 -13.22
C GLY A 451 12.34 -2.39 -13.67
N LEU A 452 11.75 -3.58 -13.72
CA LEU A 452 12.39 -4.78 -14.27
C LEU A 452 11.55 -5.38 -15.40
N VAL A 453 12.21 -5.90 -16.44
CA VAL A 453 11.61 -6.70 -17.51
C VAL A 453 12.31 -8.05 -17.57
N LEU A 454 11.56 -9.12 -17.34
CA LEU A 454 11.97 -10.51 -17.44
C LEU A 454 11.55 -11.08 -18.80
N GLY A 455 12.46 -11.80 -19.47
CA GLY A 455 12.14 -12.62 -20.64
C GLY A 455 12.23 -14.10 -20.28
N ILE A 456 11.18 -14.85 -20.62
CA ILE A 456 11.14 -16.32 -20.48
C ILE A 456 10.74 -16.97 -21.81
N THR A 457 11.15 -18.20 -22.03
CA THR A 457 10.78 -18.97 -23.23
C THR A 457 10.34 -20.37 -22.85
N LEU A 458 9.26 -20.84 -23.47
CA LEU A 458 8.74 -22.19 -23.32
C LEU A 458 9.78 -23.21 -23.83
N GLU A 459 10.16 -24.16 -22.98
CA GLU A 459 11.02 -25.28 -23.34
C GLU A 459 10.16 -26.39 -23.96
N SER A 460 10.55 -26.82 -25.17
CA SER A 460 9.84 -27.83 -25.97
C SER A 460 10.17 -29.26 -25.55
#